data_AF-A0A519JTM1-F1
#
_entry.id   AF-A0A519JTM1-F1
#
_cell.length_a   1.000
_cell.length_b   1.000
_cell.length_c   1.000
_cell.angle_alpha   90.00
_cell.angle_beta   90.00
_cell.angle_gamma   90.00
#
_symmetry.space_group_name_H-M   'P 1'
#
loop_
_entity.id
_entity.type
_entity.pdbx_description
1 polymer ?
#
loop_
_entity_poly.entity_id
_entity_poly.type
_entity_poly.pdbx_seq_one_letter_code
_entity_poly.pdbx_strand_id
1 'polypeptide(L)' 'FEITRIALPEVDFRIVCSKGTYIRSIANDFGKALQSGAHLTALRRTKIGDYSVSDAIPVDAFEETIPAV' A
#
# COMPACT_ATOMS: atom_id res chain seq x y z
N PHE A 1 -3.00 -11.86 5.00
CA PHE A 1 -2.33 -10.79 5.76
C PHE A 1 -0.97 -11.31 6.14
N GLU A 2 0.09 -10.54 5.97
CA GLU A 2 1.47 -10.97 6.18
C GLU A 2 2.30 -9.78 6.69
N ILE A 3 3.07 -9.97 7.77
CA ILE A 3 4.02 -8.95 8.24
C ILE A 3 5.32 -9.12 7.44
N THR A 4 5.80 -8.05 6.82
CA THR A 4 6.96 -8.09 5.92
C THR A 4 8.23 -7.47 6.53
N ARG A 5 8.09 -6.60 7.53
CA ARG A 5 9.21 -5.97 8.25
C ARG A 5 8.78 -5.55 9.66
N ILE A 6 9.68 -5.71 10.62
CA ILE A 6 9.53 -5.15 11.97
C ILE A 6 10.81 -4.36 12.27
N ALA A 7 10.68 -3.05 12.44
CA ALA A 7 11.76 -2.14 12.79
C ALA A 7 11.18 -1.07 13.73
N LEU A 8 10.98 -1.46 14.99
CA LEU A 8 10.18 -0.67 15.93
C LEU A 8 10.66 0.80 15.99
N PRO A 9 9.72 1.77 15.99
CA PRO A 9 8.27 1.60 16.12
C PRO A 9 7.52 1.28 14.80
N GLU A 10 8.22 1.01 13.70
CA GLU A 10 7.62 0.74 12.39
C GLU A 10 7.36 -0.76 12.15
N VAL A 11 6.20 -1.06 11.56
CA VAL A 11 5.82 -2.41 11.14
C VAL A 11 5.19 -2.33 9.76
N ASP A 12 5.73 -3.10 8.83
CA ASP A 12 5.22 -3.19 7.46
C ASP A 12 4.41 -4.48 7.30
N PHE A 13 3.29 -4.41 6.58
CA PHE A 13 2.50 -5.58 6.25
C PHE A 13 1.94 -5.53 4.82
N ARG A 14 1.66 -6.71 4.29
CA ARG A 14 0.95 -6.94 3.04
C ARG A 14 -0.43 -7.52 3.33
N ILE A 15 -1.44 -6.98 2.66
CA ILE A 15 -2.82 -7.46 2.77
C ILE A 15 -3.49 -7.56 1.39
N VAL A 16 -4.26 -8.62 1.20
CA VAL A 16 -5.25 -8.75 0.12
C VAL A 16 -6.61 -8.50 0.73
N CYS A 17 -7.39 -7.59 0.16
CA CYS A 17 -8.68 -7.18 0.71
C CYS A 17 -9.71 -6.98 -0.40
N SER A 18 -10.99 -7.02 -0.04
CA SER A 18 -12.09 -6.70 -0.94
C SER A 18 -12.21 -5.19 -1.16
N LYS A 19 -13.02 -4.79 -2.15
CA LYS A 19 -13.36 -3.38 -2.41
C LYS A 19 -13.94 -2.70 -1.16
N GLY A 20 -13.61 -1.43 -0.97
CA GLY A 20 -14.09 -0.63 0.18
C GLY A 20 -13.33 -0.84 1.49
N THR A 21 -12.33 -1.72 1.52
CA THR A 21 -11.49 -1.89 2.71
C THR A 21 -10.65 -0.63 2.96
N TYR A 22 -10.78 -0.05 4.15
CA TYR A 22 -10.05 1.15 4.54
C TYR A 22 -8.78 0.81 5.33
N ILE A 23 -7.63 0.75 4.66
CA ILE A 23 -6.35 0.33 5.26
C ILE A 23 -5.95 1.20 6.47
N ARG A 24 -6.32 2.48 6.47
CA ARG A 24 -6.09 3.36 7.63
C ARG A 24 -6.82 2.90 8.90
N SER A 25 -8.03 2.32 8.77
CA SER A 25 -8.74 1.76 9.92
C SER A 25 -8.01 0.54 10.48
N ILE A 26 -7.44 -0.30 9.61
CA ILE A 26 -6.66 -1.48 10.03
C ILE A 26 -5.44 -1.05 10.86
N ALA A 27 -4.71 -0.02 10.42
CA ALA A 27 -3.58 0.53 11.18
C ALA A 27 -4.04 1.03 12.57
N ASN A 28 -5.15 1.79 12.63
CA ASN A 28 -5.73 2.25 13.89
C ASN A 28 -6.13 1.08 14.81
N ASP A 29 -6.76 0.04 14.26
CA ASP A 29 -7.24 -1.11 15.04
C ASP A 29 -6.07 -1.96 15.57
N PHE A 30 -4.97 -2.09 14.82
CA PHE A 30 -3.73 -2.66 15.36
C PHE A 30 -3.16 -1.81 16.49
N GLY A 31 -3.13 -0.49 16.33
CA GLY A 31 -2.69 0.41 17.40
C GLY A 31 -3.49 0.25 18.68
N LYS A 32 -4.82 0.10 18.57
CA LYS A 32 -5.72 -0.19 19.70
C LYS A 32 -5.42 -1.55 20.33
N ALA A 33 -5.28 -2.60 19.52
CA ALA A 33 -4.98 -3.94 20.00
C ALA A 33 -3.63 -4.03 20.73
N LEU A 34 -2.64 -3.23 20.31
CA LEU A 34 -1.32 -3.12 20.93
C LEU A 34 -1.27 -2.14 22.11
N GLN A 35 -2.36 -1.43 22.41
CA GLN A 35 -2.46 -0.44 23.50
C GLN A 35 -1.47 0.74 23.42
N SER A 36 -0.80 0.94 22.28
CA SER A 36 0.13 2.06 22.04
C SER A 36 -0.43 3.12 21.09
N GLY A 37 -1.47 2.79 20.31
CA GLY A 37 -1.87 3.54 19.13
C GLY A 37 -0.96 3.28 17.92
N ALA A 38 -1.49 3.50 16.72
CA ALA A 38 -0.77 3.39 15.46
C ALA A 38 -1.52 4.18 14.36
N HIS A 39 -0.78 4.62 13.36
CA HIS A 39 -1.32 5.27 12.17
C HIS A 39 -0.56 4.79 10.94
N LEU A 40 -1.19 4.89 9.77
CA LEU A 40 -0.56 4.49 8.51
C LEU A 40 0.41 5.58 8.04
N THR A 41 1.70 5.26 7.93
CA THR A 41 2.75 6.18 7.47
C THR A 41 2.97 6.12 5.95
N ALA A 42 2.86 4.92 5.37
CA ALA A 42 3.00 4.71 3.94
C ALA A 42 1.98 3.67 3.43
N LEU A 43 1.52 3.85 2.19
CA LEU A 43 0.63 2.90 1.52
C LEU A 43 0.99 2.81 0.04
N ARG A 44 1.27 1.59 -0.42
CA ARG A 44 1.44 1.30 -1.83
C ARG A 44 0.50 0.18 -2.25
N ARG A 45 -0.39 0.48 -3.19
CA ARG A 45 -1.26 -0.54 -3.79
C ARG A 45 -0.47 -1.28 -4.87
N THR A 46 -0.33 -2.60 -4.73
CA THR A 46 0.46 -3.42 -5.67
C THR A 46 -0.38 -4.18 -6.70
N LYS A 47 -1.70 -4.31 -6.50
CA LYS A 47 -2.59 -5.06 -7.39
C LYS A 47 -4.03 -4.55 -7.34
N ILE A 48 -4.73 -4.59 -8.47
CA ILE A 48 -6.17 -4.31 -8.60
C ILE A 48 -6.76 -5.30 -9.61
N GLY A 49 -7.56 -6.27 -9.16
CA GLY A 49 -8.04 -7.33 -10.06
C GLY A 49 -6.85 -8.01 -10.74
N ASP A 50 -6.85 -8.02 -12.06
CA ASP A 50 -5.78 -8.61 -12.87
C ASP A 50 -4.57 -7.69 -13.09
N TYR A 51 -4.67 -6.41 -12.76
CA TYR A 51 -3.58 -5.44 -12.96
C TYR A 51 -2.59 -5.45 -11.80
N SER A 52 -1.31 -5.62 -12.10
CA SER A 52 -0.20 -5.54 -11.13
C SER A 52 0.62 -4.25 -11.33
N VAL A 53 1.13 -3.69 -10.24
CA VAL A 53 2.06 -2.55 -10.29
C VAL A 53 3.40 -2.91 -10.93
N SER A 54 3.74 -4.21 -11.00
CA SER A 54 4.93 -4.68 -11.73
C SER A 54 4.85 -4.43 -13.23
N ASP A 55 3.64 -4.37 -13.75
CA ASP A 55 3.37 -4.24 -15.19
C ASP A 55 3.06 -2.78 -15.55
N ALA A 56 3.13 -1.87 -14.56
CA ALA A 56 2.86 -0.46 -14.74
C ALA A 56 4.07 0.26 -15.33
N ILE A 57 3.80 1.20 -16.24
CA ILE A 57 4.81 2.11 -16.76
C ILE A 57 5.00 3.31 -15.80
N PRO A 58 6.24 3.73 -15.52
CA PRO A 58 6.51 5.01 -14.85
C PRO A 58 5.94 6.18 -15.66
N VAL A 59 5.56 7.27 -14.98
CA VAL A 59 5.00 8.47 -15.63
C VAL A 59 5.99 9.06 -16.62
N ASP A 60 7.26 9.20 -16.23
CA ASP A 60 8.31 9.74 -17.09
C ASP A 60 8.48 8.93 -18.38
N ALA A 61 8.41 7.59 -18.28
CA ALA A 61 8.47 6.70 -19.44
C ALA A 61 7.21 6.82 -20.33
N PHE A 62 6.06 7.12 -19.74
CA PHE A 62 4.84 7.37 -20.51
C PHE A 62 4.92 8.69 -21.28
N GLU A 63 5.51 9.75 -20.70
CA GLU A 63 5.68 11.05 -21.37
C GLU A 63 6.47 10.94 -22.68
N GLU A 64 7.49 10.09 -22.72
CA GLU A 64 8.27 9.80 -23.94
C GLU A 64 7.45 9.15 -25.07
N THR A 65 6.31 8.53 -24.75
CA THR A 65 5.42 7.90 -25.75
C THR A 65 4.44 8.89 -26.39
N ILE A 66 4.31 10.09 -25.83
CA ILE A 66 3.39 11.11 -26.33
C ILE A 66 4.01 11.77 -27.57
N PRO A 67 3.34 11.77 -28.74
CA PRO A 67 3.84 12.45 -29.93
C PRO A 67 4.02 13.95 -29.66
N ALA A 68 5.17 14.50 -30.05
CA ALA A 68 5.34 15.94 -30.07
C ALA A 68 4.34 16.58 -31.03
N VAL A 69 3.54 17.52 -30.52
CA VAL A 69 2.60 18.35 -31.30
C VAL A 69 3.35 19.49 -31.97
#